data_AF-A0A846CUP4-F1
#
_entry.id   AF-A0A846CUP4-F1
#
_cell.length_a   1.000
_cell.length_b   1.000
_cell.length_c   1.000
_cell.angle_alpha   90.00
_cell.angle_beta   90.00
_cell.angle_gamma   90.00
#
_symmetry.space_group_name_H-M   'P 1'
#
loop_
_entity.id
_entity.type
_entity.pdbx_description
1 polymer ?
#
loop_
_entity_poly.entity_id
_entity_poly.type
_entity_poly.pdbx_seq_one_letter_code
_entity_poly.pdbx_strand_id
1 'polypeptide(L)' 'MNQYYAKVAKGLETIAAQELESLGAKNVSPEFTGVSFTGDKTLLYRVNLWARTIFRVLVPIAEVRKEGLG' A
#
# COMPACT_ATOMS: atom_id res chain seq x y z
N MET A 1 -9.89 3.77 10.11
CA MET A 1 -8.92 3.77 9.00
C MET A 1 -8.62 2.33 8.63
N ASN A 2 -8.63 2.01 7.34
CA ASN A 2 -8.35 0.68 6.82
C ASN A 2 -6.87 0.55 6.47
N GLN A 3 -6.37 -0.68 6.47
CA GLN A 3 -5.04 -1.04 5.98
C GLN A 3 -5.10 -1.35 4.49
N TYR A 4 -4.10 -0.90 3.75
CA TYR A 4 -3.93 -1.14 2.33
C TYR A 4 -2.47 -1.45 2.00
N TYR A 5 -2.26 -2.15 0.89
CA TYR A 5 -0.93 -2.42 0.36
C TYR A 5 -0.86 -2.04 -1.12
N ALA A 6 0.05 -1.14 -1.46
CA ALA A 6 0.29 -0.73 -2.84
C ALA A 6 1.45 -1.54 -3.45
N LYS A 7 1.25 -2.10 -4.64
CA LYS A 7 2.32 -2.72 -5.43
C LYS A 7 3.00 -1.68 -6.31
N VAL A 8 4.33 -1.70 -6.30
CA VAL A 8 5.19 -0.75 -7.01
C VAL A 8 6.34 -1.48 -7.69
N ALA A 9 6.94 -0.86 -8.71
CA ALA A 9 8.12 -1.42 -9.35
C ALA A 9 9.31 -1.39 -8.38
N LYS A 10 10.17 -2.41 -8.46
CA LYS A 10 11.39 -2.50 -7.66
C LYS A 10 12.25 -1.24 -7.83
N GLY A 11 12.65 -0.62 -6.73
CA GLY A 11 13.43 0.61 -6.69
C GLY A 11 12.60 1.89 -6.64
N LEU A 12 11.27 1.82 -6.78
CA LEU A 12 10.37 2.98 -6.67
C LEU A 12 9.67 3.08 -5.31
N GLU A 13 9.98 2.20 -4.34
CA GLU A 13 9.30 2.12 -3.05
C GLU A 13 9.28 3.47 -2.32
N THR A 14 10.43 4.15 -2.24
CA THR A 14 10.54 5.45 -1.56
C THR A 14 9.75 6.55 -2.28
N ILE A 15 9.77 6.56 -3.61
CA ILE A 15 9.04 7.55 -4.42
C ILE A 15 7.53 7.32 -4.26
N ALA A 16 7.10 6.06 -4.30
CA ALA A 16 5.70 5.70 -4.09
C ALA A 16 5.20 6.00 -2.68
N ALA A 17 6.06 5.84 -1.67
CA ALA A 17 5.75 6.24 -0.30
C ALA A 17 5.49 7.76 -0.20
N GLN A 18 6.36 8.59 -0.80
CA GLN A 18 6.17 10.04 -0.85
C GLN A 18 4.90 10.45 -1.62
N GLU A 19 4.59 9.75 -2.71
CA GLU A 19 3.35 9.93 -3.46
C GLU A 19 2.11 9.62 -2.59
N LEU A 20 2.13 8.51 -1.85
CA LEU A 20 1.06 8.13 -0.92
C LEU A 20 0.87 9.16 0.19
N GLU A 21 1.95 9.64 0.80
CA GLU A 21 1.91 10.71 1.81
C GLU A 21 1.28 11.99 1.24
N SER A 22 1.69 12.38 0.02
CA SER A 22 1.15 13.56 -0.68
C SER A 22 -0.34 13.41 -1.02
N LEU A 23 -0.80 12.20 -1.28
CA LEU A 23 -2.21 11.89 -1.49
C LEU A 23 -3.01 11.81 -0.18
N GLY A 24 -2.35 11.88 0.98
CA GLY A 24 -2.96 11.92 2.31
C GLY A 24 -2.96 10.59 3.06
N ALA A 25 -2.18 9.61 2.61
CA ALA A 25 -1.98 8.35 3.33
C ALA A 25 -1.29 8.56 4.68
N LYS A 26 -1.55 7.65 5.62
CA LYS A 26 -0.96 7.63 6.97
C LYS A 26 -0.27 6.30 7.23
N ASN A 27 0.65 6.25 8.18
CA ASN A 27 1.41 5.04 8.51
C ASN A 27 2.05 4.40 7.25
N VAL A 28 2.65 5.24 6.41
CA VAL A 28 3.24 4.81 5.15
C VAL A 28 4.56 4.10 5.43
N SER A 29 4.70 2.86 4.96
CA SER A 29 5.87 2.03 5.19
C SER A 29 6.29 1.33 3.89
N PRO A 30 7.41 1.75 3.27
CA PRO A 30 7.94 1.07 2.10
C PRO A 30 8.50 -0.31 2.47
N GLU A 31 8.22 -1.30 1.62
CA GLU A 31 8.63 -2.70 1.74
C GLU A 31 9.14 -3.20 0.38
N PHE A 32 9.75 -4.38 0.29
CA PHE A 32 10.23 -4.90 -0.99
C PHE A 32 9.10 -4.99 -2.03
N THR A 33 9.19 -4.20 -3.11
CA THR A 33 8.19 -4.11 -4.19
C THR A 33 6.79 -3.66 -3.75
N GLY A 34 6.68 -2.94 -2.64
CA GLY A 34 5.40 -2.42 -2.18
C GLY A 34 5.48 -1.35 -1.11
N VAL A 35 4.32 -0.81 -0.75
CA VAL A 35 4.17 0.17 0.33
C VAL A 35 2.90 -0.12 1.10
N SER A 36 3.03 -0.39 2.40
CA SER A 36 1.90 -0.48 3.33
C SER A 36 1.45 0.92 3.73
N PHE A 37 0.14 1.14 3.84
CA PHE A 37 -0.41 2.42 4.27
C PHE A 37 -1.83 2.29 4.84
N THR A 38 -2.25 3.31 5.57
CA THR A 38 -3.62 3.43 6.12
C THR A 38 -4.37 4.61 5.53
N GLY A 39 -5.69 4.45 5.39
CA GLY A 39 -6.59 5.53 4.98
C GLY A 39 -8.06 5.14 5.00
N ASP A 40 -8.93 6.06 4.61
CA ASP A 40 -10.35 5.79 4.42
C ASP A 40 -10.63 5.27 3.00
N LYS A 41 -11.91 5.06 2.67
CA LYS A 41 -12.32 4.62 1.34
C LYS A 41 -12.12 5.74 0.29
N THR A 42 -12.22 7.00 0.68
CA THR A 42 -11.95 8.15 -0.19
C THR A 42 -10.50 8.13 -0.67
N LEU A 43 -9.55 7.89 0.25
CA LEU A 43 -8.14 7.74 -0.09
C LEU A 43 -7.92 6.55 -1.02
N LEU A 44 -8.54 5.39 -0.77
CA LEU A 44 -8.42 4.21 -1.65
C LEU A 44 -8.74 4.58 -3.10
N TYR A 45 -9.86 5.27 -3.34
CA TYR A 45 -10.22 5.72 -4.69
C TYR A 45 -9.24 6.78 -5.21
N ARG A 46 -8.83 7.73 -4.38
CA ARG A 46 -7.86 8.77 -4.76
C ARG A 46 -6.54 8.15 -5.24
N VAL A 47 -5.99 7.16 -4.52
CA VAL A 47 -4.76 6.46 -4.91
C VAL A 47 -4.96 5.77 -6.27
N ASN A 48 -6.07 5.06 -6.48
CA ASN A 48 -6.33 4.39 -7.76
C ASN A 48 -6.47 5.37 -8.95
N LEU A 49 -6.94 6.60 -8.71
CA LEU A 49 -7.12 7.60 -9.76
C LEU A 49 -5.87 8.42 -10.04
N TRP A 50 -5.06 8.71 -9.01
CA TRP A 50 -4.02 9.75 -9.09
C TRP A 50 -2.59 9.24 -8.94
N ALA A 51 -2.39 8.03 -8.42
CA ALA A 51 -1.03 7.51 -8.28
C ALA A 51 -0.42 7.19 -9.66
N ARG A 52 0.84 7.60 -9.84
CA ARG A 52 1.63 7.44 -11.07
C ARG A 52 2.64 6.32 -10.95
N THR A 53 2.97 5.92 -9.71
CA THR A 53 4.00 4.92 -9.42
C THR A 53 3.44 3.57 -8.95
N ILE A 54 2.14 3.52 -8.63
CA ILE A 54 1.44 2.36 -8.07
C ILE A 54 0.58 1.71 -9.16
N PHE A 55 0.71 0.39 -9.34
CA PHE A 55 -0.06 -0.34 -10.35
C PHE A 55 -1.21 -1.18 -9.77
N ARG A 56 -1.20 -1.50 -8.47
CA ARG A 56 -2.31 -2.19 -7.77
C ARG A 56 -2.38 -1.72 -6.32
N VAL A 57 -3.61 -1.53 -5.83
CA VAL A 57 -3.89 -1.32 -4.40
C VAL A 57 -4.68 -2.51 -3.88
N LEU A 58 -4.15 -3.18 -2.86
CA LEU A 58 -4.74 -4.37 -2.25
C LEU A 58 -5.38 -3.99 -0.91
N VAL A 59 -6.56 -4.57 -0.66
CA VAL A 59 -7.22 -4.55 0.64
C VAL A 59 -6.98 -5.90 1.30
N PRO A 60 -6.18 -6.00 2.36
CA PRO A 60 -6.02 -7.25 3.11
C PRO A 60 -7.36 -7.67 3.72
N ILE A 61 -7.79 -8.92 3.46
CA ILE A 61 -9.06 -9.47 3.98
C ILE A 61 -8.85 -10.45 5.14
N ALA A 62 -7.68 -11.06 5.22
CA ALA A 62 -7.29 -11.98 6.28
C ALA A 62 -5.76 -12.12 6.31
N GLU A 63 -5.20 -12.35 7.48
CA GLU A 63 -3.83 -12.83 7.68
C GLU A 63 -3.92 -14.19 8.37
N VAL A 64 -3.30 -15.21 7.77
CA VAL A 64 -3.38 -16.58 8.27
C VAL A 64 -1.98 -17.05 8.62
N ARG A 65 -1.79 -17.50 9.86
CA ARG A 65 -0.55 -18.15 10.27
C ARG A 65 -0.55 -19.56 9.73
N LYS A 66 0.51 -19.94 9.02
CA LYS A 66 0.72 -21.35 8.66
C LYS A 66 1.17 -22.09 9.90
N GLU A 67 0.38 -23.04 10.38
CA GLU A 67 0.80 -24.01 11.38
C GLU A 67 1.74 -25.02 10.69
N GLY A 68 2.97 -25.15 11.19
CA GLY A 68 3.99 -26.00 10.57
C GLY A 68 3.73 -27.48 10.85
N LEU A 69 3.74 -28.30 9.80
CA LEU A 69 4.27 -29.67 9.92
C LEU A 69 5.79 -29.51 9.90
N GLY A 70 6.43 -29.95 10.98
CA GLY A 70 7.87 -29.87 11.20
C GLY A 70 8.70 -30.63 10.17
#